data_AF-A0AAD2CDK3-F1
#
_entry.id   AF-A0AAD2CDK3-F1
#
_cell.length_a   1.000
_cell.length_b   1.000
_cell.length_c   1.000
_cell.angle_alpha   90.00
_cell.angle_beta   90.00
_cell.angle_gamma   90.00
#
_symmetry.space_group_name_H-M   'P 1'
#
loop_
_entity.id
_entity.type
_entity.pdbx_description
1 polymer ?
#
loop_
_entity_poly.entity_id
_entity_poly.type
_entity_poly.pdbx_seq_one_letter_code
_entity_poly.pdbx_strand_id
1 'polypeptide(L)'
;MFDKLMKSKHQVRAGFGNSDRVFTPPTLIPFQGCGQGNGAGPPIWVAISSILSGMIICKGFGFDFLMSISWAPLLADCFCFVDDTDVCQAALSPDQSRESVVPEVAKALTWWSNGVRLTGGAIRPDKSFWYLIGFKWNAQQGVWKFRRKGDFKPPLLPAGMSEIAVELDDFDGTPVHLQWLEPHKLAKTLGILMSLCLYRKVQLVVMKGKAKAWADQIQPSFPHQYNVLPLFCTTIQKTLEYPMALTSFSQQKWDQIQSPVLRAALPKAGICRNFPRAMVYAPIALQGVGVPHPYGLQVIKHVDMLLCHPANKTKMGAFLEAVLQAHQLETGTFYGLFQQVYATTSILASDMWAKRTWSELNSLSIHLEFDPPSLQSLHQGDQLLVDLFINSLVDQLTLKWLNWCRIFLHAVTVSDIVNAEGTAITLQAWKEIRVDSCSEIRVDSFLRCPGSGNTPPLPIPCSTVRVNYGSHPSLSPPPAVTPPSTCLAESTLTSHLYHLAKSDSHGWVPEVITIEGSEDRLVQARLVDTLRALSDGSYKAKVGIACAQILTEDRSSSGSPANPWEIGGSEFNAQQIDWPYGFSPGVELDVSGRPPETLCPPTVG
;
A
#
# COMPACT_ATOMS: atom_id res chain seq x y z
N MET A 1 8.61 2.58 -34.34
CA MET A 1 8.13 1.42 -33.55
C MET A 1 6.78 0.93 -34.07
N PHE A 2 5.74 1.77 -34.06
CA PHE A 2 4.40 1.43 -34.55
C PHE A 2 4.38 0.82 -35.96
N ASP A 3 5.08 1.38 -36.95
CA ASP A 3 5.12 0.82 -38.33
C ASP A 3 5.66 -0.61 -38.41
N LYS A 4 6.51 -1.01 -37.44
CA LYS A 4 7.04 -2.38 -37.33
C LYS A 4 6.05 -3.32 -36.66
N LEU A 5 5.29 -2.84 -35.66
CA LEU A 5 4.19 -3.59 -35.02
C LEU A 5 2.98 -3.76 -35.96
N MET A 6 2.66 -2.74 -36.74
CA MET A 6 1.59 -2.75 -37.75
C MET A 6 1.83 -3.80 -38.85
N LYS A 7 3.09 -4.22 -39.04
CA LYS A 7 3.51 -5.23 -40.03
C LYS A 7 4.12 -6.48 -39.35
N SER A 8 4.05 -6.61 -38.03
CA SER A 8 4.71 -7.72 -37.34
C SER A 8 3.94 -9.04 -37.49
N LYS A 9 4.72 -10.09 -37.75
CA LYS A 9 4.30 -11.48 -37.67
C LYS A 9 4.54 -11.96 -36.24
N HIS A 10 3.48 -12.27 -35.49
CA HIS A 10 3.61 -12.76 -34.13
C HIS A 10 3.68 -14.29 -34.12
N GLN A 11 4.68 -14.85 -33.44
CA GLN A 11 4.79 -16.27 -33.12
C GLN A 11 4.89 -16.42 -31.61
N VAL A 12 4.33 -17.49 -31.06
CA VAL A 12 4.52 -17.83 -29.65
C VAL A 12 5.85 -18.57 -29.54
N ARG A 13 6.81 -18.01 -28.79
CA ARG A 13 8.05 -18.72 -28.42
C ARG A 13 7.82 -19.43 -27.09
N ALA A 14 8.06 -20.74 -27.08
CA ALA A 14 8.13 -21.57 -25.88
C ALA A 14 9.59 -22.06 -25.69
N GLY A 15 9.84 -22.81 -24.60
CA GLY A 15 11.13 -23.48 -24.39
C GLY A 15 11.52 -24.50 -25.47
N PHE A 16 10.59 -24.86 -26.35
CA PHE A 16 10.80 -25.75 -27.50
C PHE A 16 10.97 -25.01 -28.84
N GLY A 17 11.06 -23.67 -28.84
CA GLY A 17 11.22 -22.85 -30.05
C GLY A 17 9.99 -21.98 -30.38
N ASN A 18 9.95 -21.46 -31.61
CA ASN A 18 8.84 -20.65 -32.12
C ASN A 18 7.70 -21.56 -32.64
N SER A 19 6.45 -21.11 -32.51
CA SER A 19 5.29 -21.78 -33.10
C SER A 19 5.25 -21.69 -34.64
N ASP A 20 4.95 -22.80 -35.31
CA ASP A 20 4.73 -22.84 -36.77
C ASP A 20 3.60 -21.90 -37.21
N ARG A 21 2.55 -21.79 -36.38
CA ARG A 21 1.46 -20.85 -36.60
C ARG A 21 1.92 -19.43 -36.33
N VAL A 22 1.60 -18.55 -37.27
CA VAL A 22 1.87 -17.12 -37.23
C VAL A 22 0.56 -16.37 -37.11
N PHE A 23 0.49 -15.42 -36.19
CA PHE A 23 -0.60 -14.45 -36.08
C PHE A 23 -0.22 -13.16 -36.80
N THR A 24 -1.07 -12.74 -37.74
CA THR A 24 -0.94 -11.53 -38.57
C THR A 24 -2.26 -10.77 -38.58
N PRO A 25 -2.27 -9.47 -38.93
CA PRO A 25 -3.51 -8.72 -39.09
C PRO A 25 -4.51 -9.50 -39.98
N PRO A 26 -5.74 -9.75 -39.51
CA PRO A 26 -6.74 -10.51 -40.27
C PRO A 26 -7.38 -9.69 -41.40
N THR A 27 -7.11 -8.38 -41.45
CA THR A 27 -7.60 -7.45 -42.46
C THR A 27 -6.47 -6.52 -42.90
N LEU A 28 -6.74 -5.63 -43.85
CA LEU A 28 -5.82 -4.54 -44.24
C LEU A 28 -5.65 -3.48 -43.14
N ILE A 29 -6.47 -3.50 -42.09
CA ILE A 29 -6.33 -2.62 -40.92
C ILE A 29 -5.23 -3.20 -40.02
N PRO A 30 -4.12 -2.48 -39.80
CA PRO A 30 -3.04 -2.98 -38.95
C PRO A 30 -3.47 -3.10 -37.49
N PHE A 31 -2.79 -3.95 -36.72
CA PHE A 31 -3.04 -4.07 -35.29
C PHE A 31 -2.85 -2.75 -34.56
N GLN A 32 -3.82 -2.42 -33.70
CA GLN A 32 -3.72 -1.34 -32.72
C GLN A 32 -3.31 -1.93 -31.36
N GLY A 33 -2.42 -1.23 -30.66
CA GLY A 33 -1.85 -1.67 -29.39
C GLY A 33 -0.48 -2.36 -29.51
N CYS A 34 0.09 -2.71 -28.35
CA CYS A 34 1.45 -3.23 -28.22
C CYS A 34 1.56 -4.77 -28.34
N GLY A 35 0.44 -5.49 -28.31
CA GLY A 35 0.38 -6.96 -28.28
C GLY A 35 0.56 -7.54 -26.87
N GLN A 36 -0.19 -8.58 -26.54
CA GLN A 36 -0.05 -9.28 -25.25
C GLN A 36 1.30 -10.02 -25.17
N GLY A 37 1.90 -10.04 -23.98
CA GLY A 37 3.24 -10.60 -23.76
C GLY A 37 4.40 -9.70 -24.20
N ASN A 38 4.13 -8.52 -24.76
CA ASN A 38 5.18 -7.54 -25.05
C ASN A 38 5.63 -6.84 -23.75
N GLY A 39 6.93 -6.93 -23.42
CA GLY A 39 7.52 -6.27 -22.24
C GLY A 39 7.38 -4.74 -22.25
N ALA A 40 7.23 -4.11 -23.43
CA ALA A 40 6.93 -2.70 -23.55
C ALA A 40 5.46 -2.34 -23.25
N GLY A 41 4.57 -3.33 -23.07
CA GLY A 41 3.14 -3.11 -22.85
C GLY A 41 2.83 -2.28 -21.60
N PRO A 42 3.26 -2.69 -20.39
CA PRO A 42 3.07 -1.93 -19.16
C PRO A 42 3.61 -0.48 -19.22
N PRO A 43 4.86 -0.19 -19.66
CA PRO A 43 5.35 1.18 -19.72
C PRO A 43 4.70 2.04 -20.83
N ILE A 44 4.09 1.43 -21.86
CA ILE A 44 3.23 2.14 -22.82
C ILE A 44 1.89 2.50 -22.16
N TRP A 45 1.26 1.57 -21.43
CA TRP A 45 0.02 1.84 -20.71
C TRP A 45 0.19 2.97 -19.69
N VAL A 46 1.28 2.94 -18.90
CA VAL A 46 1.59 4.02 -17.94
C VAL A 46 1.73 5.37 -18.66
N ALA A 47 2.34 5.42 -19.84
CA ALA A 47 2.47 6.69 -20.58
C ALA A 47 1.10 7.23 -21.05
N ILE A 48 0.22 6.36 -21.56
CA ILE A 48 -1.13 6.73 -22.01
C ILE A 48 -2.02 7.14 -20.82
N SER A 49 -2.12 6.28 -19.80
CA SER A 49 -2.92 6.54 -18.59
C SER A 49 -2.45 7.77 -17.82
N SER A 50 -1.16 8.13 -17.87
CA SER A 50 -0.67 9.40 -17.28
C SER A 50 -1.30 10.63 -17.96
N ILE A 51 -1.45 10.60 -19.29
CA ILE A 51 -2.10 11.68 -20.06
C ILE A 51 -3.60 11.71 -19.77
N LEU A 52 -4.25 10.54 -19.71
CA LEU A 52 -5.68 10.44 -19.39
C LEU A 52 -5.98 10.95 -17.97
N SER A 53 -5.15 10.59 -16.99
CA SER A 53 -5.25 11.09 -15.61
C SER A 53 -5.03 12.60 -15.57
N GLY A 54 -4.00 13.10 -16.26
CA GLY A 54 -3.75 14.54 -16.39
C GLY A 54 -4.92 15.31 -16.99
N MET A 55 -5.62 14.74 -17.97
CA MET A 55 -6.84 15.33 -18.55
C MET A 55 -7.98 15.43 -17.52
N ILE A 56 -8.21 14.39 -16.71
CA ILE A 56 -9.21 14.39 -15.63
C ILE A 56 -8.88 15.47 -14.59
N ILE A 57 -7.61 15.54 -14.16
CA ILE A 57 -7.12 16.55 -13.21
C ILE A 57 -7.28 17.97 -13.78
N CYS A 58 -6.87 18.21 -15.03
CA CYS A 58 -7.01 19.51 -15.70
C CYS A 58 -8.48 19.93 -15.93
N LYS A 59 -9.44 19.01 -15.79
CA LYS A 59 -10.87 19.31 -15.82
C LYS A 59 -11.48 19.56 -14.42
N GLY A 60 -10.69 19.41 -13.36
CA GLY A 60 -11.16 19.56 -11.98
C GLY A 60 -11.97 18.36 -11.46
N PHE A 61 -11.84 17.20 -12.09
CA PHE A 61 -12.45 15.96 -11.62
C PHE A 61 -11.52 15.22 -10.65
N GLY A 62 -12.12 14.42 -9.76
CA GLY A 62 -11.44 13.84 -8.60
C GLY A 62 -12.02 14.43 -7.32
N PHE A 63 -11.25 14.36 -6.23
CA PHE A 63 -11.52 15.14 -5.03
C PHE A 63 -10.25 15.42 -4.24
N ASP A 64 -10.17 16.64 -3.73
CA ASP A 64 -9.23 17.08 -2.72
C ASP A 64 -9.92 17.17 -1.36
N PHE A 65 -9.16 16.94 -0.29
CA PHE A 65 -9.60 17.16 1.07
C PHE A 65 -8.41 17.46 1.98
N LEU A 66 -8.68 18.11 3.12
CA LEU A 66 -7.66 18.39 4.13
C LEU A 66 -7.66 17.27 5.17
N MET A 67 -6.48 16.83 5.58
CA MET A 67 -6.33 15.88 6.68
C MET A 67 -6.87 16.48 8.00
N SER A 68 -7.54 15.68 8.80
CA SER A 68 -8.40 16.15 9.90
C SER A 68 -7.69 16.88 11.05
N ILE A 69 -6.36 16.78 11.18
CA ILE A 69 -5.60 17.45 12.24
C ILE A 69 -4.45 18.30 11.67
N SER A 70 -3.66 17.77 10.72
CA SER A 70 -2.54 18.53 10.13
C SER A 70 -2.97 19.59 9.12
N TRP A 71 -4.23 19.59 8.68
CA TRP A 71 -4.75 20.40 7.56
C TRP A 71 -3.96 20.23 6.25
N ALA A 72 -3.16 19.17 6.12
CA ALA A 72 -2.39 18.89 4.92
C ALA A 72 -3.35 18.52 3.76
N PRO A 73 -3.18 19.11 2.56
CA PRO A 73 -4.01 18.79 1.42
C PRO A 73 -3.66 17.40 0.87
N LEU A 74 -4.69 16.60 0.59
CA LEU A 74 -4.58 15.29 -0.04
C LEU A 74 -5.52 15.20 -1.25
N LEU A 75 -4.95 14.76 -2.38
CA LEU A 75 -5.62 14.74 -3.69
C LEU A 75 -5.82 13.30 -4.20
N ALA A 76 -7.06 12.96 -4.50
CA ALA A 76 -7.51 11.69 -5.04
C ALA A 76 -8.13 11.88 -6.44
N ASP A 77 -7.35 11.61 -7.48
CA ASP A 77 -7.74 11.84 -8.88
C ASP A 77 -8.51 10.64 -9.44
N CYS A 78 -7.81 9.49 -9.53
CA CYS A 78 -8.30 8.21 -10.02
C CYS A 78 -7.41 7.09 -9.46
N PHE A 79 -7.94 5.87 -9.39
CA PHE A 79 -7.20 4.69 -8.96
C PHE A 79 -7.07 3.72 -10.13
N CYS A 80 -5.88 3.63 -10.72
CA CYS A 80 -5.62 2.88 -11.94
C CYS A 80 -4.69 1.69 -11.67
N PHE A 81 -5.09 0.49 -12.09
CA PHE A 81 -4.22 -0.69 -12.19
C PHE A 81 -4.40 -1.33 -13.56
N VAL A 82 -3.52 -0.95 -14.50
CA VAL A 82 -3.69 -1.26 -15.93
C VAL A 82 -5.09 -0.80 -16.37
N ASP A 83 -5.92 -1.67 -16.95
CA ASP A 83 -7.25 -1.37 -17.48
C ASP A 83 -8.34 -1.26 -16.40
N ASP A 84 -8.15 -1.86 -15.21
CA ASP A 84 -9.03 -1.64 -14.06
C ASP A 84 -8.78 -0.21 -13.53
N THR A 85 -9.72 0.71 -13.77
CA THR A 85 -9.63 2.11 -13.31
C THR A 85 -10.92 2.61 -12.66
N ASP A 86 -10.80 3.10 -11.43
CA ASP A 86 -11.86 3.81 -10.71
C ASP A 86 -11.69 5.33 -10.84
N VAL A 87 -12.68 6.00 -11.46
CA VAL A 87 -12.80 7.47 -11.49
C VAL A 87 -13.68 7.91 -10.32
N CYS A 88 -13.22 8.89 -9.55
CA CYS A 88 -13.90 9.33 -8.32
C CYS A 88 -14.32 10.80 -8.40
N GLN A 89 -15.37 11.17 -7.65
CA GLN A 89 -15.79 12.55 -7.42
C GLN A 89 -16.42 12.65 -6.03
N ALA A 90 -16.13 13.71 -5.29
CA ALA A 90 -16.81 14.03 -4.03
C ALA A 90 -17.64 15.32 -4.15
N ALA A 91 -18.48 15.55 -3.14
CA ALA A 91 -19.10 16.85 -2.93
C ALA A 91 -18.07 17.85 -2.38
N LEU A 92 -18.16 19.11 -2.78
CA LEU A 92 -17.23 20.17 -2.36
C LEU A 92 -17.46 20.65 -0.92
N SER A 93 -18.66 20.38 -0.36
CA SER A 93 -18.99 20.69 1.03
C SER A 93 -19.78 19.54 1.67
N PRO A 94 -19.62 19.32 3.00
CA PRO A 94 -20.44 18.39 3.76
C PRO A 94 -21.96 18.59 3.61
N ASP A 95 -22.42 19.81 3.32
CA ASP A 95 -23.84 20.20 3.29
C ASP A 95 -24.49 20.01 1.92
N GLN A 96 -23.69 19.82 0.86
CA GLN A 96 -24.22 19.59 -0.48
C GLN A 96 -24.98 18.25 -0.57
N SER A 97 -26.08 18.23 -1.32
CA SER A 97 -26.82 17.00 -1.60
C SER A 97 -25.90 15.95 -2.23
N ARG A 98 -25.95 14.70 -1.78
CA ARG A 98 -25.07 13.65 -2.35
C ARG A 98 -25.53 13.31 -3.77
N GLU A 99 -26.83 13.45 -4.01
CA GLU A 99 -27.48 13.38 -5.30
C GLU A 99 -26.94 14.44 -6.30
N SER A 100 -26.53 15.65 -5.86
CA SER A 100 -26.00 16.66 -6.80
C SER A 100 -24.58 16.38 -7.32
N VAL A 101 -23.90 15.34 -6.83
CA VAL A 101 -22.60 14.88 -7.34
C VAL A 101 -22.77 13.99 -8.59
N VAL A 102 -23.95 13.39 -8.80
CA VAL A 102 -24.21 12.44 -9.90
C VAL A 102 -23.94 13.04 -11.30
N PRO A 103 -24.34 14.30 -11.61
CA PRO A 103 -24.02 14.91 -12.90
C PRO A 103 -22.51 15.15 -13.11
N GLU A 104 -21.75 15.44 -12.07
CA GLU A 104 -20.29 15.61 -12.18
C GLU A 104 -19.59 14.25 -12.38
N VAL A 105 -20.06 13.19 -11.71
CA VAL A 105 -19.60 11.80 -11.98
C VAL A 105 -19.87 11.41 -13.43
N ALA A 106 -21.07 11.70 -13.95
CA ALA A 106 -21.41 11.43 -15.34
C ALA A 106 -20.48 12.18 -16.31
N LYS A 107 -20.23 13.48 -16.08
CA LYS A 107 -19.26 14.26 -16.87
C LYS A 107 -17.84 13.70 -16.80
N ALA A 108 -17.35 13.39 -15.60
CA ALA A 108 -16.02 12.83 -15.38
C ALA A 108 -15.84 11.51 -16.16
N LEU A 109 -16.84 10.64 -16.11
CA LEU A 109 -16.89 9.39 -16.85
C LEU A 109 -16.94 9.61 -18.37
N THR A 110 -17.74 10.57 -18.87
CA THR A 110 -17.77 10.92 -20.30
C THR A 110 -16.41 11.41 -20.78
N TRP A 111 -15.73 12.27 -20.01
CA TRP A 111 -14.36 12.71 -20.32
C TRP A 111 -13.38 11.53 -20.33
N TRP A 112 -13.43 10.65 -19.32
CA TRP A 112 -12.59 9.45 -19.27
C TRP A 112 -12.82 8.53 -20.47
N SER A 113 -14.08 8.21 -20.79
CA SER A 113 -14.47 7.39 -21.94
C SER A 113 -13.97 7.97 -23.26
N ASN A 114 -14.15 9.28 -23.46
CA ASN A 114 -13.67 9.96 -24.67
C ASN A 114 -12.14 9.98 -24.76
N GLY A 115 -11.42 10.16 -23.64
CA GLY A 115 -9.97 10.04 -23.63
C GLY A 115 -9.49 8.62 -23.98
N VAL A 116 -10.11 7.60 -23.39
CA VAL A 116 -9.82 6.19 -23.70
C VAL A 116 -10.07 5.91 -25.20
N ARG A 117 -11.18 6.38 -25.77
CA ARG A 117 -11.50 6.28 -27.21
C ARG A 117 -10.45 6.97 -28.10
N LEU A 118 -10.06 8.20 -27.77
CA LEU A 118 -9.05 8.97 -28.51
C LEU A 118 -7.67 8.30 -28.49
N THR A 119 -7.37 7.48 -27.48
CA THR A 119 -6.12 6.72 -27.38
C THR A 119 -6.20 5.32 -28.00
N GLY A 120 -7.29 4.99 -28.68
CA GLY A 120 -7.52 3.69 -29.36
C GLY A 120 -7.99 2.57 -28.42
N GLY A 121 -8.36 2.90 -27.18
CA GLY A 121 -9.03 1.99 -26.27
C GLY A 121 -10.55 2.13 -26.33
N ALA A 122 -11.25 1.33 -25.53
CA ALA A 122 -12.68 1.48 -25.30
C ALA A 122 -13.05 0.94 -23.91
N ILE A 123 -14.06 1.55 -23.29
CA ILE A 123 -14.62 1.08 -22.03
C ILE A 123 -15.63 -0.02 -22.33
N ARG A 124 -15.72 -1.00 -21.43
CA ARG A 124 -16.56 -2.18 -21.57
C ARG A 124 -17.73 -2.13 -20.57
N PRO A 125 -18.96 -1.76 -20.99
CA PRO A 125 -20.07 -1.49 -20.06
C PRO A 125 -20.47 -2.69 -19.19
N ASP A 126 -20.47 -3.91 -19.72
CA ASP A 126 -20.85 -5.14 -18.99
C ASP A 126 -19.89 -5.51 -17.85
N LYS A 127 -18.68 -4.92 -17.83
CA LYS A 127 -17.72 -5.04 -16.73
C LYS A 127 -17.67 -3.81 -15.83
N SER A 128 -18.32 -2.72 -16.23
CA SER A 128 -18.24 -1.42 -15.56
C SER A 128 -19.45 -1.20 -14.65
N PHE A 129 -19.20 -0.74 -13.44
CA PHE A 129 -20.22 -0.49 -12.42
C PHE A 129 -19.84 0.75 -11.63
N TRP A 130 -20.79 1.28 -10.86
CA TRP A 130 -20.55 2.48 -10.06
C TRP A 130 -21.29 2.44 -8.72
N TYR A 131 -20.84 3.28 -7.80
CA TYR A 131 -21.43 3.45 -6.47
C TYR A 131 -21.72 4.93 -6.22
N LEU A 132 -22.89 5.23 -5.64
CA LEU A 132 -23.16 6.51 -5.01
C LEU A 132 -22.91 6.39 -3.51
N ILE A 133 -21.88 7.05 -3.01
CA ILE A 133 -21.50 7.00 -1.59
C ILE A 133 -22.22 8.11 -0.83
N GLY A 134 -22.93 7.74 0.23
CA GLY A 134 -23.53 8.68 1.16
C GLY A 134 -23.75 8.01 2.51
N PHE A 135 -23.79 8.80 3.56
CA PHE A 135 -23.96 8.32 4.93
C PHE A 135 -25.29 8.77 5.51
N LYS A 136 -25.87 7.96 6.39
CA LYS A 136 -27.03 8.30 7.22
C LYS A 136 -26.79 7.87 8.65
N TRP A 137 -27.22 8.70 9.60
CA TRP A 137 -27.13 8.41 11.02
C TRP A 137 -28.17 7.38 11.42
N ASN A 138 -27.79 6.39 12.22
CA ASN A 138 -28.70 5.45 12.87
C ASN A 138 -28.72 5.74 14.37
N ALA A 139 -29.63 6.63 14.80
CA ALA A 139 -29.75 7.07 16.19
C ALA A 139 -29.96 5.90 17.17
N GLN A 140 -30.77 4.90 16.81
CA GLN A 140 -31.03 3.73 17.66
C GLN A 140 -29.78 2.90 18.02
N GLN A 141 -28.75 2.92 17.17
CA GLN A 141 -27.50 2.18 17.40
C GLN A 141 -26.29 3.10 17.64
N GLY A 142 -26.48 4.42 17.55
CA GLY A 142 -25.41 5.41 17.61
C GLY A 142 -24.30 5.15 16.57
N VAL A 143 -24.65 4.84 15.32
CA VAL A 143 -23.65 4.58 14.25
C VAL A 143 -24.05 5.20 12.92
N TRP A 144 -23.04 5.65 12.17
CA TRP A 144 -23.20 5.95 10.74
C TRP A 144 -23.34 4.66 9.93
N LYS A 145 -24.19 4.71 8.90
CA LYS A 145 -24.36 3.64 7.91
C LYS A 145 -24.36 4.24 6.51
N PHE A 146 -23.88 3.48 5.53
CA PHE A 146 -24.07 3.85 4.13
C PHE A 146 -25.57 3.93 3.77
N ARG A 147 -25.95 4.96 3.02
CA ARG A 147 -27.25 5.07 2.33
C ARG A 147 -27.37 3.96 1.29
N ARG A 148 -28.51 3.28 1.25
CA ARG A 148 -28.90 2.32 0.21
C ARG A 148 -29.56 3.06 -0.95
N LYS A 149 -29.81 2.41 -2.09
CA LYS A 149 -30.45 3.05 -3.25
C LYS A 149 -31.74 3.78 -2.90
N GLY A 150 -32.64 3.11 -2.17
CA GLY A 150 -33.92 3.69 -1.74
C GLY A 150 -33.83 4.81 -0.69
N ASP A 151 -32.64 5.13 -0.16
CA ASP A 151 -32.45 6.31 0.68
C ASP A 151 -32.18 7.58 -0.14
N PHE A 152 -31.78 7.46 -1.42
CA PHE A 152 -31.51 8.58 -2.32
C PHE A 152 -32.79 9.03 -3.03
N LYS A 153 -32.96 10.35 -3.22
CA LYS A 153 -34.19 10.95 -3.75
C LYS A 153 -33.94 11.64 -5.09
N PRO A 154 -34.43 11.08 -6.22
CA PRO A 154 -34.30 11.71 -7.53
C PRO A 154 -34.79 13.17 -7.63
N PRO A 155 -35.84 13.63 -6.90
CA PRO A 155 -36.24 15.04 -6.89
C PRO A 155 -35.21 16.04 -6.33
N LEU A 156 -34.08 15.55 -5.79
CA LEU A 156 -32.94 16.37 -5.34
C LEU A 156 -31.81 16.41 -6.37
N LEU A 157 -32.01 15.86 -7.57
CA LEU A 157 -31.09 15.98 -8.70
C LEU A 157 -31.24 17.36 -9.38
N PRO A 158 -30.16 17.92 -9.95
CA PRO A 158 -30.24 19.12 -10.78
C PRO A 158 -31.17 18.94 -12.00
N ALA A 159 -31.75 20.05 -12.45
CA ALA A 159 -32.81 20.05 -13.45
C ALA A 159 -32.42 19.31 -14.75
N GLY A 160 -33.14 18.23 -15.06
CA GLY A 160 -32.97 17.43 -16.28
C GLY A 160 -32.98 15.91 -16.03
N MET A 161 -32.55 15.44 -14.85
CA MET A 161 -32.61 14.02 -14.50
C MET A 161 -33.92 13.66 -13.78
N SER A 162 -34.66 12.70 -14.34
CA SER A 162 -35.79 12.04 -13.66
C SER A 162 -35.36 10.88 -12.74
N GLU A 163 -34.19 10.29 -13.01
CA GLU A 163 -33.67 9.11 -12.31
C GLU A 163 -32.18 9.22 -12.00
N ILE A 164 -31.71 8.48 -11.00
CA ILE A 164 -30.30 8.37 -10.64
C ILE A 164 -29.65 7.32 -11.55
N ALA A 165 -29.09 7.78 -12.67
CA ALA A 165 -28.40 6.96 -13.65
C ALA A 165 -27.06 7.60 -14.07
N VAL A 166 -26.13 6.75 -14.50
CA VAL A 166 -24.87 7.14 -15.14
C VAL A 166 -24.79 6.35 -16.44
N GLU A 167 -24.66 7.05 -17.55
CA GLU A 167 -24.59 6.49 -18.90
C GLU A 167 -23.18 6.58 -19.46
N LEU A 168 -22.86 5.65 -20.34
CA LEU A 168 -21.62 5.61 -21.09
C LEU A 168 -21.90 5.07 -22.49
N ASP A 169 -21.36 5.74 -23.51
CA ASP A 169 -21.44 5.25 -24.88
C ASP A 169 -20.65 3.95 -25.03
N ASP A 170 -21.28 2.94 -25.60
CA ASP A 170 -20.64 1.69 -26.04
C ASP A 170 -19.90 1.89 -27.38
N PHE A 171 -19.14 0.88 -27.84
CA PHE A 171 -18.31 0.92 -29.06
C PHE A 171 -19.02 1.56 -30.27
N ASP A 172 -20.30 1.24 -30.48
CA ASP A 172 -21.10 1.69 -31.62
C ASP A 172 -21.72 3.10 -31.42
N GLY A 173 -21.35 3.82 -30.35
CA GLY A 173 -21.92 5.12 -29.98
C GLY A 173 -23.31 5.06 -29.34
N THR A 174 -23.77 3.86 -28.95
CA THR A 174 -25.06 3.68 -28.27
C THR A 174 -24.90 3.92 -26.76
N PRO A 175 -25.71 4.79 -26.12
CA PRO A 175 -25.63 5.01 -24.68
C PRO A 175 -26.09 3.78 -23.89
N VAL A 176 -25.31 3.38 -22.89
CA VAL A 176 -25.59 2.24 -22.00
C VAL A 176 -25.55 2.69 -20.54
N HIS A 177 -26.60 2.40 -19.78
CA HIS A 177 -26.61 2.63 -18.34
C HIS A 177 -25.62 1.71 -17.61
N LEU A 178 -24.69 2.28 -16.85
CA LEU A 178 -23.80 1.52 -16.00
C LEU A 178 -24.52 0.96 -14.77
N GLN A 179 -24.13 -0.24 -14.35
CA GLN A 179 -24.74 -0.92 -13.21
C GLN A 179 -24.43 -0.18 -11.90
N TRP A 180 -25.42 0.51 -11.33
CA TRP A 180 -25.33 1.03 -9.97
C TRP A 180 -25.35 -0.14 -8.96
N LEU A 181 -24.31 -0.27 -8.14
CA LEU A 181 -24.22 -1.26 -7.06
C LEU A 181 -24.64 -0.68 -5.70
N GLU A 182 -25.21 -1.54 -4.87
CA GLU A 182 -25.51 -1.24 -3.46
C GLU A 182 -24.23 -1.34 -2.61
N PRO A 183 -24.03 -0.53 -1.55
CA PRO A 183 -22.79 -0.54 -0.76
C PRO A 183 -22.41 -1.87 -0.09
N HIS A 184 -23.39 -2.78 0.05
CA HIS A 184 -23.21 -4.12 0.59
C HIS A 184 -23.07 -5.22 -0.49
N LYS A 185 -23.33 -4.90 -1.77
CA LYS A 185 -23.03 -5.80 -2.89
C LYS A 185 -21.53 -5.78 -3.14
N LEU A 186 -20.99 -6.96 -3.42
CA LEU A 186 -19.57 -7.12 -3.70
C LEU A 186 -19.31 -6.97 -5.19
N ALA A 187 -18.27 -6.22 -5.53
CA ALA A 187 -17.60 -6.30 -6.81
C ALA A 187 -16.28 -7.07 -6.63
N LYS A 188 -15.78 -7.68 -7.71
CA LYS A 188 -14.45 -8.28 -7.75
C LYS A 188 -13.50 -7.26 -8.36
N THR A 189 -12.69 -6.63 -7.53
CA THR A 189 -11.70 -5.62 -7.93
C THR A 189 -10.32 -6.18 -7.61
N LEU A 190 -9.39 -6.15 -8.58
CA LEU A 190 -8.02 -6.68 -8.43
C LEU A 190 -7.97 -8.07 -7.79
N GLY A 191 -8.82 -9.00 -8.25
CA GLY A 191 -8.85 -10.38 -7.75
C GLY A 191 -9.50 -10.61 -6.37
N ILE A 192 -9.93 -9.55 -5.66
CA ILE A 192 -10.51 -9.60 -4.31
C ILE A 192 -11.99 -9.19 -4.38
N LEU A 193 -12.88 -9.92 -3.71
CA LEU A 193 -14.28 -9.50 -3.59
C LEU A 193 -14.45 -8.59 -2.39
N MET A 194 -14.76 -7.32 -2.64
CA MET A 194 -14.98 -6.29 -1.63
C MET A 194 -16.30 -5.57 -1.85
N SER A 195 -16.82 -4.96 -0.79
CA SER A 195 -17.94 -4.03 -0.83
C SER A 195 -17.55 -2.79 -0.01
N LEU A 196 -18.20 -1.66 -0.23
CA LEU A 196 -17.97 -0.44 0.56
C LEU A 196 -18.19 -0.67 2.07
N CYS A 197 -19.17 -1.50 2.44
CA CYS A 197 -19.39 -1.93 3.83
C CYS A 197 -18.34 -2.94 4.38
N LEU A 198 -17.26 -3.24 3.64
CA LEU A 198 -16.26 -4.27 3.95
C LEU A 198 -16.88 -5.64 4.34
N TYR A 199 -17.87 -6.09 3.56
CA TYR A 199 -18.69 -7.26 3.89
C TYR A 199 -17.96 -8.59 3.61
N ARG A 200 -17.37 -9.17 4.65
CA ARG A 200 -16.42 -10.30 4.55
C ARG A 200 -17.01 -11.68 4.23
N LYS A 201 -18.34 -11.90 4.24
CA LYS A 201 -18.90 -13.27 4.19
C LYS A 201 -18.65 -13.98 2.86
N VAL A 202 -18.74 -13.29 1.72
CA VAL A 202 -18.56 -13.92 0.41
C VAL A 202 -17.09 -14.17 0.10
N GLN A 203 -16.19 -13.24 0.43
CA GLN A 203 -14.75 -13.47 0.32
C GLN A 203 -14.30 -14.68 1.15
N LEU A 204 -14.87 -14.88 2.35
CA LEU A 204 -14.62 -16.09 3.15
C LEU A 204 -15.04 -17.38 2.43
N VAL A 205 -16.17 -17.38 1.72
CA VAL A 205 -16.63 -18.53 0.92
C VAL A 205 -15.68 -18.79 -0.24
N VAL A 206 -15.23 -17.76 -0.96
CA VAL A 206 -14.27 -17.89 -2.07
C VAL A 206 -12.91 -18.42 -1.58
N MET A 207 -12.42 -17.93 -0.43
CA MET A 207 -11.17 -18.40 0.17
C MET A 207 -11.25 -19.88 0.56
N LYS A 208 -12.36 -20.31 1.19
CA LYS A 208 -12.63 -21.73 1.46
C LYS A 208 -12.76 -22.56 0.17
N GLY A 209 -13.37 -22.02 -0.87
CA GLY A 209 -13.50 -22.65 -2.17
C GLY A 209 -12.13 -22.93 -2.82
N LYS A 210 -11.23 -21.93 -2.84
CA LYS A 210 -9.85 -22.08 -3.32
C LYS A 210 -9.07 -23.12 -2.49
N ALA A 211 -9.15 -23.04 -1.16
CA ALA A 211 -8.51 -23.97 -0.26
C ALA A 211 -9.00 -25.43 -0.44
N LYS A 212 -10.31 -25.62 -0.63
CA LYS A 212 -10.89 -26.93 -0.96
C LYS A 212 -10.46 -27.42 -2.34
N ALA A 213 -10.52 -26.58 -3.37
CA ALA A 213 -10.15 -26.98 -4.73
C ALA A 213 -8.69 -27.45 -4.83
N TRP A 214 -7.76 -26.76 -4.15
CA TRP A 214 -6.37 -27.21 -4.06
C TRP A 214 -6.22 -28.51 -3.27
N ALA A 215 -6.96 -28.66 -2.15
CA ALA A 215 -6.96 -29.90 -1.37
C ALA A 215 -7.48 -31.09 -2.20
N ASP A 216 -8.57 -30.89 -2.96
CA ASP A 216 -9.15 -31.91 -3.84
C ASP A 216 -8.17 -32.28 -5.00
N GLN A 217 -7.31 -31.36 -5.45
CA GLN A 217 -6.25 -31.62 -6.44
C GLN A 217 -5.03 -32.38 -5.88
N ILE A 218 -4.61 -32.12 -4.63
CA ILE A 218 -3.43 -32.79 -4.04
C ILE A 218 -3.76 -34.17 -3.41
N GLN A 219 -5.03 -34.45 -3.10
CA GLN A 219 -5.46 -35.77 -2.60
C GLN A 219 -5.09 -36.94 -3.54
N PRO A 220 -5.41 -36.91 -4.85
CA PRO A 220 -5.07 -38.00 -5.78
C PRO A 220 -3.61 -38.01 -6.24
N SER A 221 -2.82 -36.95 -5.99
CA SER A 221 -1.44 -36.86 -6.49
C SER A 221 -0.43 -37.53 -5.56
N PHE A 222 0.75 -37.87 -6.11
CA PHE A 222 1.84 -38.53 -5.38
C PHE A 222 3.12 -37.68 -5.42
N PRO A 223 3.11 -36.45 -4.84
CA PRO A 223 4.30 -35.63 -4.74
C PRO A 223 5.35 -36.31 -3.83
N HIS A 224 6.63 -36.10 -4.13
CA HIS A 224 7.70 -36.53 -3.23
C HIS A 224 7.55 -35.85 -1.87
N GLN A 225 7.75 -36.59 -0.77
CA GLN A 225 7.42 -36.14 0.59
C GLN A 225 8.02 -34.76 0.94
N TYR A 226 9.31 -34.57 0.66
CA TYR A 226 10.03 -33.31 0.91
C TYR A 226 9.50 -32.11 0.10
N ASN A 227 8.84 -32.35 -1.04
CA ASN A 227 8.34 -31.29 -1.91
C ASN A 227 6.95 -30.77 -1.50
N VAL A 228 6.26 -31.45 -0.58
CA VAL A 228 4.86 -31.13 -0.23
C VAL A 228 4.73 -29.80 0.52
N LEU A 229 5.60 -29.54 1.50
CA LEU A 229 5.58 -28.28 2.24
C LEU A 229 6.04 -27.09 1.36
N PRO A 230 7.13 -27.19 0.57
CA PRO A 230 7.47 -26.19 -0.46
C PRO A 230 6.31 -25.92 -1.43
N LEU A 231 5.69 -26.97 -2.00
CA LEU A 231 4.54 -26.85 -2.92
C LEU A 231 3.36 -26.11 -2.26
N PHE A 232 3.03 -26.45 -1.01
CA PHE A 232 2.00 -25.74 -0.25
C PHE A 232 2.35 -24.25 -0.09
N CYS A 233 3.60 -23.95 0.33
CA CYS A 233 4.08 -22.58 0.58
C CYS A 233 4.16 -21.71 -0.68
N THR A 234 4.45 -22.28 -1.85
CA THR A 234 4.57 -21.54 -3.12
C THR A 234 3.26 -21.43 -3.90
N THR A 235 2.27 -22.30 -3.66
CA THR A 235 1.01 -22.33 -4.44
C THR A 235 -0.20 -21.80 -3.68
N ILE A 236 -0.87 -22.64 -2.88
CA ILE A 236 -2.10 -22.26 -2.17
C ILE A 236 -1.84 -21.20 -1.12
N GLN A 237 -0.70 -21.26 -0.43
CA GLN A 237 -0.35 -20.29 0.60
C GLN A 237 -0.20 -18.87 0.00
N LYS A 238 0.45 -18.72 -1.16
CA LYS A 238 0.49 -17.44 -1.91
C LYS A 238 -0.88 -16.99 -2.43
N THR A 239 -1.70 -17.93 -2.87
CA THR A 239 -3.09 -17.68 -3.28
C THR A 239 -3.97 -17.17 -2.13
N LEU A 240 -3.67 -17.58 -0.89
CA LEU A 240 -4.35 -17.14 0.33
C LEU A 240 -3.73 -15.87 0.94
N GLU A 241 -2.43 -15.63 0.76
CA GLU A 241 -1.72 -14.42 1.19
C GLU A 241 -2.14 -13.17 0.41
N TYR A 242 -2.37 -13.29 -0.90
CA TYR A 242 -2.70 -12.14 -1.76
C TYR A 242 -3.81 -11.20 -1.22
N PRO A 243 -4.99 -11.69 -0.79
CA PRO A 243 -6.02 -10.82 -0.22
C PRO A 243 -5.78 -10.37 1.23
N MET A 244 -4.76 -10.91 1.94
CA MET A 244 -4.61 -10.71 3.38
C MET A 244 -4.50 -9.24 3.79
N ALA A 245 -3.85 -8.41 2.97
CA ALA A 245 -3.67 -6.98 3.25
C ALA A 245 -5.01 -6.22 3.42
N LEU A 246 -6.09 -6.67 2.76
CA LEU A 246 -7.40 -5.99 2.79
C LEU A 246 -8.45 -6.77 3.60
N THR A 247 -8.19 -8.03 3.94
CA THR A 247 -9.11 -8.87 4.71
C THR A 247 -8.77 -8.89 6.19
N SER A 248 -9.77 -8.64 7.05
CA SER A 248 -9.70 -8.83 8.50
C SER A 248 -10.53 -10.05 8.91
N PHE A 249 -10.00 -11.25 8.67
CA PHE A 249 -10.57 -12.50 9.18
C PHE A 249 -10.00 -12.85 10.55
N SER A 250 -10.85 -13.36 11.45
CA SER A 250 -10.42 -13.88 12.75
C SER A 250 -9.67 -15.20 12.60
N GLN A 251 -8.83 -15.55 13.58
CA GLN A 251 -8.10 -16.82 13.64
C GLN A 251 -9.00 -18.04 13.36
N GLN A 252 -10.16 -18.15 14.01
CA GLN A 252 -11.14 -19.22 13.78
C GLN A 252 -11.61 -19.34 12.31
N LYS A 253 -11.69 -18.21 11.57
CA LYS A 253 -12.05 -18.23 10.14
C LYS A 253 -10.88 -18.70 9.29
N TRP A 254 -9.66 -18.32 9.64
CA TRP A 254 -8.44 -18.84 9.02
C TRP A 254 -8.28 -20.34 9.28
N ASP A 255 -8.56 -20.84 10.47
CA ASP A 255 -8.55 -22.28 10.76
C ASP A 255 -9.52 -23.04 9.85
N GLN A 256 -10.71 -22.48 9.59
CA GLN A 256 -11.68 -23.07 8.67
C GLN A 256 -11.26 -23.00 7.19
N ILE A 257 -10.42 -22.03 6.80
CA ILE A 257 -9.83 -21.94 5.45
C ILE A 257 -8.66 -22.95 5.33
N GLN A 258 -7.77 -22.99 6.31
CA GLN A 258 -6.51 -23.75 6.28
C GLN A 258 -6.69 -25.25 6.58
N SER A 259 -7.70 -25.62 7.36
CA SER A 259 -8.00 -27.01 7.75
C SER A 259 -8.07 -28.02 6.58
N PRO A 260 -8.83 -27.80 5.48
CA PRO A 260 -8.84 -28.72 4.34
C PRO A 260 -7.45 -28.89 3.70
N VAL A 261 -6.71 -27.78 3.55
CA VAL A 261 -5.36 -27.76 2.97
C VAL A 261 -4.39 -28.58 3.82
N LEU A 262 -4.33 -28.35 5.12
CA LEU A 262 -3.44 -29.10 6.03
C LEU A 262 -3.84 -30.58 6.18
N ARG A 263 -5.14 -30.89 6.13
CA ARG A 263 -5.63 -32.28 6.17
C ARG A 263 -5.24 -33.08 4.92
N ALA A 264 -5.06 -32.41 3.78
CA ALA A 264 -4.57 -33.04 2.56
C ALA A 264 -3.03 -33.06 2.47
N ALA A 265 -2.37 -31.95 2.83
CA ALA A 265 -0.92 -31.81 2.70
C ALA A 265 -0.13 -32.62 3.73
N LEU A 266 -0.48 -32.59 5.02
CA LEU A 266 0.36 -33.22 6.07
C LEU A 266 0.61 -34.72 5.84
N PRO A 267 -0.40 -35.57 5.52
CA PRO A 267 -0.15 -36.99 5.25
C PRO A 267 0.78 -37.23 4.07
N LYS A 268 0.72 -36.39 3.03
CA LYS A 268 1.62 -36.46 1.87
C LYS A 268 3.04 -36.03 2.23
N ALA A 269 3.20 -35.12 3.20
CA ALA A 269 4.48 -34.76 3.82
C ALA A 269 4.96 -35.78 4.87
N GLY A 270 4.28 -36.92 5.04
CA GLY A 270 4.60 -37.95 6.04
C GLY A 270 4.29 -37.55 7.49
N ILE A 271 3.54 -36.46 7.69
CA ILE A 271 3.14 -35.93 9.00
C ILE A 271 1.70 -36.38 9.30
N CYS A 272 1.41 -36.74 10.55
CA CYS A 272 0.07 -37.13 10.95
C CYS A 272 -0.96 -36.02 10.64
N ARG A 273 -2.11 -36.36 10.04
CA ARG A 273 -3.21 -35.40 9.74
C ARG A 273 -3.69 -34.60 10.96
N ASN A 274 -3.58 -35.21 12.13
CA ASN A 274 -4.01 -34.68 13.42
C ASN A 274 -2.83 -34.15 14.26
N PHE A 275 -1.64 -33.98 13.67
CA PHE A 275 -0.47 -33.42 14.36
C PHE A 275 -0.82 -32.04 14.97
N PRO A 276 -0.41 -31.75 16.22
CA PRO A 276 -0.84 -30.55 16.94
C PRO A 276 -0.61 -29.27 16.13
N ARG A 277 -1.65 -28.46 15.93
CA ARG A 277 -1.56 -27.27 15.07
C ARG A 277 -0.53 -26.25 15.57
N ALA A 278 -0.32 -26.16 16.88
CA ALA A 278 0.78 -25.38 17.46
C ALA A 278 2.15 -25.82 16.89
N MET A 279 2.45 -27.13 16.86
CA MET A 279 3.69 -27.66 16.30
C MET A 279 3.76 -27.56 14.78
N VAL A 280 2.62 -27.60 14.08
CA VAL A 280 2.56 -27.35 12.62
C VAL A 280 3.01 -25.91 12.30
N TYR A 281 2.51 -24.93 13.06
CA TYR A 281 2.81 -23.51 12.84
C TYR A 281 4.08 -23.02 13.55
N ALA A 282 4.65 -23.79 14.48
CA ALA A 282 5.88 -23.44 15.18
C ALA A 282 7.08 -23.37 14.19
N PRO A 283 8.04 -22.44 14.40
CA PRO A 283 9.25 -22.35 13.61
C PRO A 283 10.09 -23.64 13.67
N ILE A 284 10.84 -23.92 12.59
CA ILE A 284 11.77 -25.05 12.52
C ILE A 284 12.84 -24.95 13.62
N ALA A 285 13.30 -23.74 13.95
CA ALA A 285 14.22 -23.47 15.06
C ALA A 285 13.70 -23.90 16.44
N LEU A 286 12.37 -24.05 16.59
CA LEU A 286 11.71 -24.55 17.81
C LEU A 286 11.15 -25.98 17.60
N GLN A 287 11.77 -26.76 16.70
CA GLN A 287 11.36 -28.13 16.34
C GLN A 287 9.93 -28.24 15.79
N GLY A 288 9.37 -27.14 15.28
CA GLY A 288 8.10 -27.11 14.57
C GLY A 288 8.24 -27.47 13.08
N VAL A 289 7.11 -27.60 12.40
CA VAL A 289 7.05 -27.92 10.95
C VAL A 289 7.35 -26.68 10.10
N GLY A 290 7.27 -25.46 10.65
CA GLY A 290 7.55 -24.22 9.93
C GLY A 290 6.47 -23.78 8.94
N VAL A 291 5.24 -24.30 9.04
CA VAL A 291 4.13 -23.82 8.20
C VAL A 291 3.73 -22.41 8.64
N PRO A 292 3.67 -21.40 7.74
CA PRO A 292 3.26 -20.06 8.13
C PRO A 292 1.85 -20.01 8.73
N HIS A 293 1.70 -19.37 9.89
CA HIS A 293 0.39 -19.23 10.54
C HIS A 293 -0.46 -18.19 9.77
N PRO A 294 -1.62 -18.57 9.17
CA PRO A 294 -2.35 -17.71 8.25
C PRO A 294 -2.86 -16.40 8.88
N TYR A 295 -3.33 -16.44 10.14
CA TYR A 295 -3.71 -15.22 10.86
C TYR A 295 -2.51 -14.30 11.18
N GLY A 296 -1.35 -14.88 11.53
CA GLY A 296 -0.14 -14.09 11.80
C GLY A 296 0.37 -13.40 10.53
N LEU A 297 0.33 -14.09 9.39
CA LEU A 297 0.62 -13.49 8.09
C LEU A 297 -0.35 -12.36 7.72
N GLN A 298 -1.63 -12.45 8.07
CA GLN A 298 -2.59 -11.36 7.87
C GLN A 298 -2.18 -10.11 8.66
N VAL A 299 -1.84 -10.27 9.95
CA VAL A 299 -1.38 -9.16 10.78
C VAL A 299 -0.05 -8.60 10.28
N ILE A 300 0.90 -9.47 9.87
CA ILE A 300 2.15 -9.04 9.22
C ILE A 300 1.85 -8.20 7.98
N LYS A 301 0.90 -8.59 7.12
CA LYS A 301 0.52 -7.81 5.94
C LYS A 301 -0.17 -6.49 6.27
N HIS A 302 -0.91 -6.41 7.37
CA HIS A 302 -1.45 -5.14 7.86
C HIS A 302 -0.36 -4.20 8.40
N VAL A 303 0.60 -4.74 9.16
CA VAL A 303 1.77 -3.98 9.66
C VAL A 303 2.67 -3.53 8.51
N ASP A 304 2.95 -4.40 7.54
CA ASP A 304 3.70 -4.12 6.30
C ASP A 304 3.12 -2.89 5.58
N MET A 305 1.80 -2.82 5.40
CA MET A 305 1.17 -1.62 4.83
C MET A 305 1.35 -0.37 5.70
N LEU A 306 1.22 -0.48 7.03
CA LEU A 306 1.35 0.66 7.96
C LEU A 306 2.78 1.16 8.14
N LEU A 307 3.80 0.32 7.87
CA LEU A 307 5.21 0.71 7.93
C LEU A 307 5.72 1.17 6.55
N CYS A 308 5.56 0.33 5.53
CA CYS A 308 6.20 0.52 4.24
C CYS A 308 5.57 1.66 3.42
N HIS A 309 4.25 1.88 3.48
CA HIS A 309 3.63 2.95 2.70
C HIS A 309 3.97 4.37 3.20
N PRO A 310 3.98 4.66 4.51
CA PRO A 310 4.48 5.92 5.05
C PRO A 310 6.00 6.09 4.88
N ALA A 311 6.81 5.06 5.19
CA ALA A 311 8.27 5.14 5.07
C ALA A 311 8.73 5.47 3.63
N ASN A 312 8.06 4.89 2.61
CA ASN A 312 8.32 5.17 1.21
C ASN A 312 7.55 6.39 0.66
N LYS A 313 6.90 7.19 1.53
CA LYS A 313 6.17 8.43 1.19
C LYS A 313 5.19 8.30 0.02
N THR A 314 4.50 7.15 -0.05
CA THR A 314 3.56 6.84 -1.15
C THR A 314 2.23 7.57 -0.98
N LYS A 315 1.45 7.78 -2.06
CA LYS A 315 0.06 8.30 -1.96
C LYS A 315 -0.79 7.47 -0.99
N MET A 316 -0.61 6.14 -0.97
CA MET A 316 -1.27 5.24 -0.01
C MET A 316 -0.88 5.54 1.45
N GLY A 317 0.39 5.91 1.71
CA GLY A 317 0.86 6.35 3.02
C GLY A 317 0.10 7.59 3.50
N ALA A 318 -0.09 8.58 2.62
CA ALA A 318 -0.88 9.77 2.93
C ALA A 318 -2.37 9.47 3.17
N PHE A 319 -2.98 8.54 2.41
CA PHE A 319 -4.35 8.09 2.69
C PHE A 319 -4.46 7.37 4.05
N LEU A 320 -3.48 6.53 4.41
CA LEU A 320 -3.42 5.87 5.71
C LEU A 320 -3.27 6.90 6.85
N GLU A 321 -2.39 7.88 6.68
CA GLU A 321 -2.20 8.97 7.64
C GLU A 321 -3.49 9.78 7.85
N ALA A 322 -4.16 10.17 6.77
CA ALA A 322 -5.45 10.86 6.83
C ALA A 322 -6.52 10.05 7.59
N VAL A 323 -6.58 8.73 7.37
CA VAL A 323 -7.47 7.83 8.10
C VAL A 323 -7.11 7.74 9.58
N LEU A 324 -5.83 7.72 9.94
CA LEU A 324 -5.38 7.66 11.34
C LEU A 324 -5.65 8.98 12.09
N GLN A 325 -5.40 10.13 11.46
CA GLN A 325 -5.79 11.44 12.00
C GLN A 325 -7.30 11.54 12.20
N ALA A 326 -8.11 11.07 11.24
CA ALA A 326 -9.56 11.05 11.38
C ALA A 326 -10.04 10.18 12.56
N HIS A 327 -9.41 9.02 12.79
CA HIS A 327 -9.72 8.18 13.95
C HIS A 327 -9.26 8.81 15.28
N GLN A 328 -8.14 9.54 15.30
CA GLN A 328 -7.69 10.28 16.48
C GLN A 328 -8.67 11.41 16.83
N LEU A 329 -9.16 12.16 15.84
CA LEU A 329 -10.18 13.18 16.05
C LEU A 329 -11.55 12.58 16.43
N GLU A 330 -11.92 11.42 15.87
CA GLU A 330 -13.13 10.66 16.24
C GLU A 330 -13.06 10.15 17.69
N THR A 331 -11.92 9.61 18.11
CA THR A 331 -11.70 9.13 19.49
C THR A 331 -11.46 10.27 20.49
N GLY A 332 -11.03 11.44 20.03
CA GLY A 332 -10.85 12.64 20.86
C GLY A 332 -9.67 12.59 21.82
N THR A 333 -8.62 11.83 21.50
CA THR A 333 -7.44 11.66 22.37
C THR A 333 -6.16 12.25 21.77
N PHE A 334 -5.22 12.69 22.60
CA PHE A 334 -3.90 13.12 22.12
C PHE A 334 -3.09 12.00 21.45
N TYR A 335 -3.40 10.73 21.75
CA TYR A 335 -2.66 9.57 21.26
C TYR A 335 -3.20 9.05 19.92
N GLY A 336 -2.28 8.59 19.06
CA GLY A 336 -2.61 7.86 17.85
C GLY A 336 -3.40 6.58 18.14
N LEU A 337 -4.24 6.16 17.18
CA LEU A 337 -5.21 5.07 17.36
C LEU A 337 -4.61 3.79 17.97
N PHE A 338 -3.39 3.42 17.58
CA PHE A 338 -2.74 2.18 18.00
C PHE A 338 -2.14 2.24 19.41
N GLN A 339 -1.87 3.44 19.93
CA GLN A 339 -1.34 3.67 21.28
C GLN A 339 -2.45 3.80 22.35
N GLN A 340 -3.72 3.84 21.94
CA GLN A 340 -4.85 3.90 22.87
C GLN A 340 -5.19 2.51 23.47
N VAL A 341 -5.84 2.52 24.63
CA VAL A 341 -6.31 1.29 25.31
C VAL A 341 -7.55 0.74 24.60
N TYR A 342 -7.37 -0.33 23.82
CA TYR A 342 -8.43 -0.94 23.00
C TYR A 342 -9.71 -1.26 23.80
N ALA A 343 -9.59 -1.81 25.00
CA ALA A 343 -10.73 -2.16 25.84
C ALA A 343 -11.61 -0.95 26.25
N THR A 344 -11.02 0.25 26.28
CA THR A 344 -11.69 1.48 26.72
C THR A 344 -12.18 2.29 25.53
N THR A 345 -11.30 2.70 24.63
CA THR A 345 -11.63 3.71 23.58
C THR A 345 -12.10 3.08 22.27
N SER A 346 -11.97 1.77 22.06
CA SER A 346 -12.36 1.18 20.78
C SER A 346 -13.85 1.32 20.47
N ILE A 347 -14.75 1.52 21.45
CA ILE A 347 -16.16 1.80 21.15
C ILE A 347 -16.39 3.17 20.48
N LEU A 348 -15.46 4.11 20.66
CA LEU A 348 -15.50 5.46 20.07
C LEU A 348 -15.15 5.45 18.57
N ALA A 349 -14.27 4.55 18.15
CA ALA A 349 -13.79 4.44 16.77
C ALA A 349 -14.79 3.73 15.82
N SER A 350 -14.87 4.17 14.57
CA SER A 350 -15.65 3.54 13.50
C SER A 350 -15.12 2.14 13.11
N ASP A 351 -16.02 1.21 12.73
CA ASP A 351 -15.67 -0.18 12.34
C ASP A 351 -15.10 -0.28 10.91
N MET A 352 -13.95 0.36 10.71
CA MET A 352 -13.17 0.35 9.47
C MET A 352 -11.94 -0.56 9.60
N TRP A 353 -11.15 -0.66 8.52
CA TRP A 353 -9.95 -1.50 8.48
C TRP A 353 -8.96 -1.15 9.60
N ALA A 354 -8.65 0.13 9.85
CA ALA A 354 -7.69 0.57 10.88
C ALA A 354 -8.05 0.08 12.30
N LYS A 355 -9.30 0.26 12.74
CA LYS A 355 -9.80 -0.26 14.03
C LYS A 355 -9.71 -1.78 14.13
N ARG A 356 -9.93 -2.50 13.02
CA ARG A 356 -9.83 -3.97 12.98
C ARG A 356 -8.37 -4.41 13.09
N THR A 357 -7.45 -3.76 12.39
CA THR A 357 -6.01 -3.97 12.57
C THR A 357 -5.58 -3.69 14.02
N TRP A 358 -6.05 -2.62 14.64
CA TRP A 358 -5.79 -2.32 16.05
C TRP A 358 -6.29 -3.43 17.00
N SER A 359 -7.46 -4.02 16.72
CA SER A 359 -7.98 -5.19 17.46
C SER A 359 -7.05 -6.41 17.34
N GLU A 360 -6.52 -6.65 16.13
CA GLU A 360 -5.60 -7.76 15.86
C GLU A 360 -4.25 -7.54 16.57
N LEU A 361 -3.68 -6.33 16.48
CA LEU A 361 -2.45 -5.95 17.19
C LEU A 361 -2.60 -6.11 18.71
N ASN A 362 -3.69 -5.60 19.28
CA ASN A 362 -4.00 -5.75 20.70
C ASN A 362 -4.12 -7.24 21.11
N SER A 363 -4.76 -8.07 20.28
CA SER A 363 -4.92 -9.51 20.56
C SER A 363 -3.60 -10.30 20.56
N LEU A 364 -2.57 -9.79 19.89
CA LEU A 364 -1.23 -10.37 19.82
C LEU A 364 -0.21 -9.62 20.70
N SER A 365 -0.66 -8.63 21.49
CA SER A 365 0.19 -7.75 22.31
C SER A 365 1.29 -7.03 21.50
N ILE A 366 1.01 -6.69 20.24
CA ILE A 366 1.92 -5.94 19.37
C ILE A 366 1.66 -4.45 19.57
N HIS A 367 2.68 -3.70 20.00
CA HIS A 367 2.64 -2.24 20.07
C HIS A 367 3.11 -1.64 18.73
N LEU A 368 2.31 -0.77 18.14
CA LEU A 368 2.65 0.02 16.95
C LEU A 368 2.46 1.49 17.29
N GLU A 369 3.48 2.31 17.03
CA GLU A 369 3.45 3.73 17.37
C GLU A 369 3.30 4.58 16.10
N PHE A 370 2.12 5.20 15.93
CA PHE A 370 1.88 6.22 14.92
C PHE A 370 2.03 7.60 15.57
N ASP A 371 3.14 8.29 15.28
CA ASP A 371 3.40 9.66 15.74
C ASP A 371 2.47 10.65 14.98
N PRO A 372 1.42 11.18 15.63
CA PRO A 372 0.43 11.99 14.96
C PRO A 372 0.74 13.49 15.09
N PRO A 373 0.14 14.35 14.22
CA PRO A 373 0.01 15.75 14.56
C PRO A 373 -0.76 15.88 15.88
N SER A 374 -0.24 16.66 16.83
CA SER A 374 -0.89 16.85 18.13
C SER A 374 -2.20 17.64 17.98
N LEU A 375 -3.26 17.17 18.63
CA LEU A 375 -4.42 18.02 18.89
C LEU A 375 -3.95 19.21 19.75
N GLN A 376 -4.17 20.43 19.29
CA GLN A 376 -3.73 21.62 20.02
C GLN A 376 -4.67 21.89 21.19
N SER A 377 -4.09 22.07 22.37
CA SER A 377 -4.79 22.60 23.54
C SER A 377 -4.66 24.12 23.54
N LEU A 378 -5.77 24.83 23.81
CA LEU A 378 -5.80 26.30 23.82
C LEU A 378 -5.08 26.89 25.04
N HIS A 379 -5.09 26.19 26.18
CA HIS A 379 -4.55 26.69 27.44
C HIS A 379 -3.68 25.65 28.17
N GLN A 380 -2.65 26.12 28.88
CA GLN A 380 -1.80 25.24 29.68
C GLN A 380 -2.60 24.60 30.83
N GLY A 381 -2.61 23.27 30.89
CA GLY A 381 -3.32 22.49 31.93
C GLY A 381 -4.79 22.18 31.62
N ASP A 382 -5.28 22.57 30.45
CA ASP A 382 -6.59 22.15 29.94
C ASP A 382 -6.63 20.64 29.65
N GLN A 383 -7.82 20.06 29.67
CA GLN A 383 -8.03 18.61 29.70
C GLN A 383 -8.93 18.15 28.56
N LEU A 384 -8.69 16.95 28.05
CA LEU A 384 -9.57 16.33 27.06
C LEU A 384 -10.89 15.92 27.70
N LEU A 385 -11.99 16.21 27.01
CA LEU A 385 -13.32 15.79 27.43
C LEU A 385 -13.43 14.27 27.54
N VAL A 386 -12.78 13.53 26.64
CA VAL A 386 -12.80 12.06 26.63
C VAL A 386 -12.06 11.47 27.84
N ASP A 387 -10.94 12.07 28.27
CA ASP A 387 -10.23 11.63 29.47
C ASP A 387 -11.08 11.85 30.72
N LEU A 388 -11.80 12.97 30.81
CA LEU A 388 -12.78 13.23 31.88
C LEU A 388 -13.94 12.23 31.88
N PHE A 389 -14.46 11.86 30.70
CA PHE A 389 -15.52 10.84 30.59
C PHE A 389 -15.03 9.45 31.02
N ILE A 390 -13.78 9.11 30.71
CA ILE A 390 -13.16 7.84 31.15
C ILE A 390 -12.92 7.86 32.67
N ASN A 391 -12.36 8.95 33.21
CA ASN A 391 -12.06 9.09 34.64
C ASN A 391 -13.30 9.15 35.53
N SER A 392 -14.46 9.54 34.99
CA SER A 392 -15.77 9.47 35.67
C SER A 392 -16.40 8.06 35.65
N LEU A 393 -15.72 7.06 35.08
CA LEU A 393 -16.09 5.64 35.11
C LEU A 393 -17.49 5.33 34.54
N VAL A 394 -17.93 6.12 33.55
CA VAL A 394 -19.19 5.86 32.84
C VAL A 394 -19.12 4.57 32.02
N ASP A 395 -20.26 3.94 31.77
CA ASP A 395 -20.31 2.75 30.92
C ASP A 395 -19.97 3.06 29.45
N GLN A 396 -19.60 2.03 28.68
CA GLN A 396 -19.18 2.20 27.29
C GLN A 396 -20.24 2.86 26.38
N LEU A 397 -21.54 2.64 26.62
CA LEU A 397 -22.61 3.26 25.81
C LEU A 397 -22.74 4.74 26.16
N THR A 398 -22.68 5.09 27.44
CA THR A 398 -22.63 6.50 27.88
C THR A 398 -21.38 7.21 27.37
N LEU A 399 -20.20 6.60 27.47
CA LEU A 399 -18.94 7.13 26.91
C LEU A 399 -19.06 7.40 25.40
N LYS A 400 -19.68 6.47 24.66
CA LYS A 400 -19.96 6.62 23.23
C LYS A 400 -20.89 7.80 22.94
N TRP A 401 -21.96 7.98 23.71
CA TRP A 401 -22.89 9.11 23.55
C TRP A 401 -22.25 10.46 23.88
N LEU A 402 -21.48 10.54 24.97
CA LEU A 402 -20.72 11.75 25.33
C LEU A 402 -19.71 12.13 24.23
N ASN A 403 -19.04 11.15 23.62
CA ASN A 403 -18.19 11.39 22.45
C ASN A 403 -18.98 11.86 21.22
N TRP A 404 -20.23 11.42 21.02
CA TRP A 404 -21.10 11.97 19.96
C TRP A 404 -21.52 13.41 20.23
N CYS A 405 -21.83 13.78 21.47
CA CYS A 405 -22.08 15.18 21.85
C CYS A 405 -20.83 16.03 21.60
N ARG A 406 -19.65 15.54 21.99
CA ARG A 406 -18.35 16.17 21.72
C ARG A 406 -18.13 16.40 20.22
N ILE A 407 -18.25 15.36 19.39
CA ILE A 407 -18.12 15.45 17.92
C ILE A 407 -19.18 16.39 17.34
N PHE A 408 -20.40 16.40 17.86
CA PHE A 408 -21.46 17.28 17.38
C PHE A 408 -21.18 18.76 17.68
N LEU A 409 -20.62 19.08 18.85
CA LEU A 409 -20.24 20.43 19.27
C LEU A 409 -18.89 20.91 18.70
N HIS A 410 -18.16 20.07 17.94
CA HIS A 410 -16.79 20.31 17.50
C HIS A 410 -15.77 20.54 18.65
N ALA A 411 -16.09 20.06 19.86
CA ALA A 411 -15.22 20.19 21.02
C ALA A 411 -14.16 19.08 21.09
N VAL A 412 -13.04 19.35 21.76
CA VAL A 412 -11.98 18.38 22.07
C VAL A 412 -11.60 18.46 23.55
N THR A 413 -11.49 19.68 24.06
CA THR A 413 -11.03 20.03 25.41
C THR A 413 -12.15 20.66 26.26
N VAL A 414 -11.89 20.91 27.54
CA VAL A 414 -12.83 21.62 28.42
C VAL A 414 -12.99 23.07 27.97
N SER A 415 -11.91 23.73 27.54
CA SER A 415 -11.94 25.13 27.10
C SER A 415 -12.92 25.40 25.95
N ASP A 416 -13.19 24.42 25.10
CA ASP A 416 -14.13 24.53 23.98
C ASP A 416 -15.60 24.67 24.41
N ILE A 417 -15.95 24.28 25.65
CA ILE A 417 -17.35 24.27 26.13
C ILE A 417 -17.61 25.16 27.35
N VAL A 418 -16.58 25.73 27.99
CA VAL A 418 -16.71 26.60 29.17
C VAL A 418 -16.57 28.09 28.82
N ASN A 419 -17.01 28.96 29.73
CA ASN A 419 -16.75 30.39 29.63
C ASN A 419 -15.25 30.72 29.78
N ALA A 420 -14.85 31.95 29.45
CA ALA A 420 -13.45 32.38 29.51
C ALA A 420 -12.78 32.28 30.89
N GLU A 421 -13.58 32.17 31.97
CA GLU A 421 -13.12 31.98 33.35
C GLU A 421 -12.97 30.49 33.74
N GLY A 422 -13.48 29.56 32.92
CA GLY A 422 -13.55 28.13 33.25
C GLY A 422 -14.55 27.76 34.35
N THR A 423 -15.40 28.70 34.78
CA THR A 423 -16.31 28.57 35.94
C THR A 423 -17.65 27.93 35.60
N ALA A 424 -18.09 27.96 34.33
CA ALA A 424 -19.35 27.38 33.90
C ALA A 424 -19.33 26.91 32.44
N ILE A 425 -20.09 25.86 32.13
CA ILE A 425 -20.39 25.46 30.74
C ILE A 425 -21.18 26.60 30.06
N THR A 426 -20.80 26.93 28.82
CA THR A 426 -21.47 28.00 28.07
C THR A 426 -22.93 27.64 27.77
N LEU A 427 -23.79 28.66 27.75
CA LEU A 427 -25.20 28.49 27.40
C LEU A 427 -25.39 27.95 25.96
N GLN A 428 -24.42 28.16 25.08
CA GLN A 428 -24.42 27.62 23.72
C GLN A 428 -24.16 26.12 23.72
N ALA A 429 -23.07 25.65 24.32
CA ALA A 429 -22.77 24.22 24.46
C ALA A 429 -23.90 23.48 25.19
N TRP A 430 -24.45 24.07 26.25
CA TRP A 430 -25.58 23.51 27.01
C TRP A 430 -26.89 23.41 26.19
N LYS A 431 -27.10 24.29 25.21
CA LYS A 431 -28.29 24.29 24.33
C LYS A 431 -28.05 23.57 23.01
N GLU A 432 -26.98 22.78 22.90
CA GLU A 432 -26.59 22.09 21.65
C GLU A 432 -26.39 23.06 20.46
N ILE A 433 -26.04 24.32 20.74
CA ILE A 433 -25.75 25.32 19.72
C ILE A 433 -24.26 25.20 19.38
N ARG A 434 -23.98 24.79 18.15
CA ARG A 434 -22.64 24.91 17.57
C ARG A 434 -22.24 26.37 17.55
N VAL A 435 -21.09 26.65 18.16
CA VAL A 435 -20.40 27.92 17.96
C VAL A 435 -19.37 27.65 16.88
N ASP A 436 -19.49 28.33 15.74
CA ASP A 436 -18.42 28.35 14.76
C ASP A 436 -17.26 29.09 15.40
N SER A 437 -16.30 28.33 15.94
CA SER A 437 -15.12 28.88 16.61
C SER A 437 -14.35 29.76 15.65
N CYS A 438 -13.63 30.76 16.17
CA CYS A 438 -12.86 31.75 15.38
C CYS A 438 -11.65 31.16 14.60
N SER A 439 -11.66 29.85 14.39
CA SER A 439 -10.79 29.05 13.52
C SER A 439 -11.22 29.06 12.05
N GLU A 440 -12.29 29.76 11.65
CA GLU A 440 -12.54 30.14 10.24
C GLU A 440 -11.50 31.16 9.73
N ILE A 441 -10.24 30.73 9.62
CA ILE A 441 -9.25 31.40 8.79
C ILE A 441 -9.58 31.08 7.32
N ARG A 442 -10.56 31.82 6.78
CA ARG A 442 -10.84 32.09 5.37
C ARG A 442 -10.23 31.13 4.33
N VAL A 443 -10.97 30.07 4.02
CA VAL A 443 -10.68 29.20 2.85
C VAL A 443 -10.87 29.96 1.52
N ASP A 444 -11.64 31.04 1.51
CA ASP A 444 -11.98 31.88 0.34
C ASP A 444 -10.80 32.52 -0.42
N SER A 445 -9.56 32.41 0.08
CA SER A 445 -8.40 33.10 -0.51
C SER A 445 -7.43 32.22 -1.32
N PHE A 446 -7.60 30.90 -1.34
CA PHE A 446 -6.75 29.99 -2.15
C PHE A 446 -7.35 29.61 -3.52
N LEU A 447 -8.63 29.90 -3.79
CA LEU A 447 -9.30 29.61 -5.07
C LEU A 447 -9.09 30.69 -6.16
N ARG A 448 -7.89 31.26 -6.25
CA ARG A 448 -7.45 32.03 -7.43
C ARG A 448 -6.05 31.61 -7.83
N CYS A 449 -5.94 30.93 -8.97
CA CYS A 449 -4.66 30.78 -9.67
C CYS A 449 -4.08 32.16 -10.01
N PRO A 450 -2.86 32.50 -9.54
CA PRO A 450 -2.03 33.49 -10.18
C PRO A 450 -1.32 32.78 -11.35
N GLY A 451 -1.47 33.28 -12.57
CA GLY A 451 -0.66 32.82 -13.69
C GLY A 451 0.83 33.16 -13.47
N SER A 452 1.71 32.25 -13.87
CA SER A 452 3.15 32.46 -14.13
C SER A 452 3.99 33.21 -13.07
N GLY A 453 4.82 32.49 -12.31
CA GLY A 453 6.03 33.05 -11.70
C GLY A 453 6.40 32.49 -10.33
N ASN A 454 7.51 31.73 -10.28
CA ASN A 454 8.38 31.44 -9.12
C ASN A 454 7.71 31.15 -7.75
N THR A 455 7.56 29.86 -7.43
CA THR A 455 7.32 29.37 -6.06
C THR A 455 8.63 29.10 -5.31
N PRO A 456 8.79 29.59 -4.05
CA PRO A 456 9.84 29.11 -3.14
C PRO A 456 9.41 27.79 -2.46
N PRO A 457 10.36 26.97 -1.96
CA PRO A 457 10.04 25.68 -1.32
C PRO A 457 9.47 25.85 0.08
N LEU A 458 8.37 25.14 0.39
CA LEU A 458 7.82 25.01 1.74
C LEU A 458 8.41 23.78 2.45
N PRO A 459 8.60 23.82 3.78
CA PRO A 459 9.15 22.71 4.55
C PRO A 459 8.14 21.58 4.74
N ILE A 460 8.59 20.33 4.57
CA ILE A 460 7.79 19.12 4.76
C ILE A 460 7.97 18.62 6.21
N PRO A 461 6.91 18.49 7.03
CA PRO A 461 6.99 17.73 8.27
C PRO A 461 7.09 16.22 7.94
N CYS A 462 8.10 15.54 8.48
CA CYS A 462 8.22 14.09 8.40
C CYS A 462 7.63 13.43 9.64
N SER A 463 6.47 12.79 9.52
CA SER A 463 5.99 11.82 10.51
C SER A 463 6.88 10.56 10.47
N THR A 464 7.29 10.06 11.65
CA THR A 464 8.20 8.91 11.77
C THR A 464 7.52 7.78 12.53
N VAL A 465 7.22 6.67 11.85
CA VAL A 465 6.65 5.47 12.49
C VAL A 465 7.78 4.66 13.13
N ARG A 466 7.69 4.36 14.43
CA ARG A 466 8.67 3.56 15.18
C ARG A 466 8.04 2.25 15.68
N VAL A 467 8.85 1.20 15.70
CA VAL A 467 8.49 -0.10 16.28
C VAL A 467 9.50 -0.41 17.39
N ASN A 468 9.04 -0.33 18.64
CA ASN A 468 9.83 -0.68 19.82
C ASN A 468 9.44 -2.07 20.31
N TYR A 469 10.40 -2.98 20.40
CA TYR A 469 10.23 -4.26 21.09
C TYR A 469 10.47 -4.05 22.59
N GLY A 470 9.40 -3.75 23.33
CA GLY A 470 9.48 -3.38 24.75
C GLY A 470 9.39 -4.57 25.72
N SER A 471 10.29 -4.61 26.69
CA SER A 471 10.03 -5.16 28.02
C SER A 471 9.61 -4.03 28.99
N HIS A 472 8.89 -4.37 30.05
CA HIS A 472 8.09 -3.44 30.86
C HIS A 472 8.83 -2.25 31.56
N PRO A 473 8.12 -1.15 31.88
CA PRO A 473 8.69 0.07 32.47
C PRO A 473 8.68 0.09 34.01
N SER A 474 9.49 0.97 34.63
CA SER A 474 9.38 1.36 36.05
C SER A 474 9.70 2.86 36.26
N LEU A 475 9.25 3.43 37.38
CA LEU A 475 9.01 4.87 37.57
C LEU A 475 10.12 5.65 38.34
N SER A 476 10.34 6.90 37.88
CA SER A 476 10.74 8.12 38.63
C SER A 476 12.22 8.39 39.09
N PRO A 477 12.71 9.66 39.05
CA PRO A 477 14.11 10.08 39.31
C PRO A 477 14.32 10.77 40.70
N PRO A 478 15.56 11.04 41.21
CA PRO A 478 16.35 12.29 40.92
C PRO A 478 17.90 12.14 41.18
N PRO A 479 18.72 13.18 41.44
CA PRO A 479 18.89 14.54 40.86
C PRO A 479 20.26 14.74 40.15
N ALA A 480 20.54 15.95 39.65
CA ALA A 480 21.68 16.26 38.76
C ALA A 480 23.07 16.42 39.43
N VAL A 481 24.12 16.05 38.67
CA VAL A 481 25.52 16.46 38.87
C VAL A 481 26.18 16.72 37.51
N THR A 482 26.75 17.91 37.30
CA THR A 482 27.72 18.24 36.22
C THR A 482 29.12 18.27 36.84
N PRO A 483 30.18 17.73 36.19
CA PRO A 483 30.93 18.42 35.11
C PRO A 483 31.67 17.43 34.16
N PRO A 484 32.78 17.80 33.46
CA PRO A 484 33.11 19.02 32.73
C PRO A 484 33.24 18.79 31.20
N SER A 485 33.29 19.88 30.43
CA SER A 485 33.46 19.88 28.97
C SER A 485 34.86 19.46 28.50
N THR A 486 34.96 18.41 27.68
CA THR A 486 36.02 18.25 26.65
C THR A 486 35.41 17.67 25.38
N CYS A 487 35.54 18.37 24.26
CA CYS A 487 34.92 17.97 23.00
C CYS A 487 35.71 16.83 22.33
N LEU A 488 35.15 15.63 22.33
CA LEU A 488 35.42 14.60 21.33
C LEU A 488 34.11 14.35 20.58
N ALA A 489 34.11 14.61 19.27
CA ALA A 489 32.90 14.52 18.46
C ALA A 489 32.62 13.06 18.08
N GLU A 490 31.76 12.39 18.84
CA GLU A 490 31.17 11.11 18.43
C GLU A 490 30.25 11.33 17.22
N SER A 491 30.76 11.01 16.03
CA SER A 491 29.98 11.06 14.80
C SER A 491 28.96 9.92 14.77
N THR A 492 27.73 10.18 15.21
CA THR A 492 26.62 9.23 15.04
C THR A 492 26.42 8.89 13.55
N LEU A 493 25.96 7.67 13.27
CA LEU A 493 25.62 7.24 11.90
C LEU A 493 24.65 8.22 11.22
N THR A 494 23.71 8.80 11.98
CA THR A 494 22.77 9.82 11.53
C THR A 494 23.47 11.08 11.01
N SER A 495 24.52 11.57 11.69
CA SER A 495 25.31 12.71 11.21
C SER A 495 26.14 12.39 9.96
N HIS A 496 26.64 11.17 9.80
CA HIS A 496 27.35 10.75 8.59
C HIS A 496 26.41 10.63 7.38
N LEU A 497 25.24 10.01 7.58
CA LEU A 497 24.17 9.91 6.59
C LEU A 497 23.60 11.29 6.20
N TYR A 498 23.50 12.23 7.16
CA TYR A 498 23.05 13.60 6.89
C TYR A 498 24.06 14.41 6.07
N HIS A 499 25.36 14.10 6.18
CA HIS A 499 26.38 14.67 5.30
C HIS A 499 26.34 14.07 3.89
N LEU A 500 26.23 12.74 3.76
CA LEU A 500 26.08 12.05 2.47
C LEU A 500 24.83 12.51 1.70
N ALA A 501 23.70 12.74 2.40
CA ALA A 501 22.47 13.25 1.79
C ALA A 501 22.56 14.70 1.29
N LYS A 502 23.65 15.42 1.58
CA LYS A 502 23.87 16.83 1.21
C LYS A 502 24.96 17.05 0.16
N SER A 503 25.82 16.07 -0.13
CA SER A 503 26.97 16.27 -1.03
C SER A 503 26.71 15.87 -2.48
N ASP A 504 25.95 14.81 -2.75
CA ASP A 504 25.84 14.26 -4.12
C ASP A 504 24.40 13.97 -4.56
N SER A 505 24.08 14.43 -5.77
CA SER A 505 22.78 14.22 -6.41
C SER A 505 22.71 12.87 -7.12
N HIS A 506 21.73 12.05 -6.70
CA HIS A 506 21.36 10.73 -7.22
C HIS A 506 22.20 9.53 -6.77
N GLY A 507 21.54 8.37 -6.70
CA GLY A 507 22.25 7.12 -6.60
C GLY A 507 21.55 5.82 -7.04
N TRP A 508 22.37 4.80 -7.40
CA TRP A 508 22.05 3.39 -7.82
C TRP A 508 23.29 2.43 -7.72
N VAL A 509 23.40 1.54 -6.71
CA VAL A 509 24.39 0.41 -6.59
C VAL A 509 23.68 -0.90 -6.20
N PRO A 510 24.33 -2.06 -6.41
CA PRO A 510 23.78 -3.36 -6.07
C PRO A 510 24.51 -4.06 -4.90
N GLU A 511 23.75 -4.79 -4.07
CA GLU A 511 24.32 -5.88 -3.27
C GLU A 511 24.32 -7.18 -4.11
N VAL A 512 25.53 -7.69 -4.37
CA VAL A 512 25.87 -9.01 -4.98
C VAL A 512 25.58 -9.18 -6.50
N ILE A 513 26.60 -9.67 -7.22
CA ILE A 513 26.52 -10.17 -8.59
C ILE A 513 26.96 -11.64 -8.55
N THR A 514 26.13 -12.56 -9.03
CA THR A 514 26.48 -13.99 -9.16
C THR A 514 26.86 -14.29 -10.60
N ILE A 515 27.99 -14.96 -10.83
CA ILE A 515 28.53 -15.27 -12.15
C ILE A 515 28.56 -16.78 -12.32
N GLU A 516 27.78 -17.33 -13.25
CA GLU A 516 27.84 -18.75 -13.61
C GLU A 516 28.85 -18.99 -14.73
N GLY A 517 29.80 -19.90 -14.50
CA GLY A 517 30.87 -20.25 -15.43
C GLY A 517 31.80 -21.31 -14.84
N SER A 518 32.87 -21.65 -15.56
CA SER A 518 33.94 -22.51 -15.02
C SER A 518 34.64 -21.78 -13.87
N GLU A 519 34.46 -22.28 -12.63
CA GLU A 519 35.06 -21.70 -11.42
C GLU A 519 36.58 -21.50 -11.59
N ASP A 520 37.29 -22.50 -12.14
CA ASP A 520 38.74 -22.43 -12.39
C ASP A 520 39.16 -21.17 -13.17
N ARG A 521 38.38 -20.75 -14.18
CA ARG A 521 38.70 -19.56 -14.98
C ARG A 521 38.42 -18.25 -14.24
N LEU A 522 37.35 -18.20 -13.45
CA LEU A 522 37.02 -17.03 -12.63
C LEU A 522 38.01 -16.88 -11.46
N VAL A 523 38.41 -17.99 -10.84
CA VAL A 523 39.44 -18.05 -9.80
C VAL A 523 40.79 -17.62 -10.37
N GLN A 524 41.21 -18.12 -11.54
CA GLN A 524 42.46 -17.67 -12.16
C GLN A 524 42.43 -16.17 -12.52
N ALA A 525 41.36 -15.66 -13.15
CA ALA A 525 41.24 -14.24 -13.48
C ALA A 525 41.20 -13.32 -12.23
N ARG A 526 40.72 -13.84 -11.09
CA ARG A 526 40.78 -13.18 -9.79
C ARG A 526 42.16 -13.23 -9.14
N LEU A 527 42.94 -14.30 -9.35
CA LEU A 527 44.29 -14.46 -8.82
C LEU A 527 45.34 -13.61 -9.55
N VAL A 528 45.06 -13.15 -10.78
CA VAL A 528 45.97 -12.31 -11.59
C VAL A 528 45.45 -10.88 -11.84
N ASP A 529 44.42 -10.44 -11.11
CA ASP A 529 43.79 -9.10 -11.23
C ASP A 529 43.39 -8.68 -12.65
N THR A 530 42.92 -9.61 -13.49
CA THR A 530 42.42 -9.33 -14.86
C THR A 530 40.90 -9.31 -14.97
N LEU A 531 40.15 -9.65 -13.91
CA LEU A 531 38.69 -9.65 -13.92
C LEU A 531 38.13 -8.21 -13.94
N ARG A 532 37.42 -7.83 -15.02
CA ARG A 532 36.73 -6.54 -15.14
C ARG A 532 35.25 -6.73 -15.46
N ALA A 533 34.39 -6.04 -14.71
CA ALA A 533 32.96 -5.92 -15.01
C ALA A 533 32.69 -4.57 -15.65
N LEU A 534 32.11 -4.56 -16.86
CA LEU A 534 31.78 -3.33 -17.58
C LEU A 534 30.26 -3.23 -17.77
N SER A 535 29.72 -2.09 -17.37
CA SER A 535 28.39 -1.65 -17.80
C SER A 535 28.52 -1.14 -19.23
N ASP A 536 27.74 -1.69 -20.17
CA ASP A 536 27.80 -1.31 -21.58
C ASP A 536 27.19 0.07 -21.88
N GLY A 537 26.63 0.75 -20.86
CA GLY A 537 26.05 2.08 -20.97
C GLY A 537 24.76 2.13 -21.81
N SER A 538 24.14 1.00 -22.14
CA SER A 538 22.97 0.91 -23.02
C SER A 538 21.68 1.56 -22.47
N TYR A 539 21.72 2.11 -21.25
CA TYR A 539 20.56 2.59 -20.51
C TYR A 539 20.09 4.01 -20.93
N LYS A 540 19.13 4.07 -21.86
CA LYS A 540 18.28 5.26 -22.07
C LYS A 540 16.96 5.16 -21.30
N ALA A 541 17.03 5.48 -20.01
CA ALA A 541 15.92 5.94 -19.16
C ALA A 541 14.63 5.07 -19.13
N LYS A 542 14.66 3.94 -18.38
CA LYS A 542 13.52 3.43 -17.57
C LYS A 542 13.93 2.21 -16.72
N VAL A 543 13.38 2.14 -15.50
CA VAL A 543 13.76 1.19 -14.42
C VAL A 543 13.60 -0.29 -14.81
N GLY A 544 14.63 -1.10 -14.53
CA GLY A 544 14.53 -2.56 -14.40
C GLY A 544 15.52 -3.36 -15.25
N ILE A 545 16.38 -4.14 -14.57
CA ILE A 545 17.41 -5.05 -15.10
C ILE A 545 18.60 -4.33 -15.79
N ALA A 546 19.81 -4.58 -15.28
CA ALA A 546 21.06 -4.25 -15.96
C ALA A 546 21.65 -5.52 -16.59
N CYS A 547 22.00 -5.46 -17.88
CA CYS A 547 22.95 -6.41 -18.45
C CYS A 547 24.37 -5.96 -18.10
N ALA A 548 25.18 -6.84 -17.54
CA ALA A 548 26.61 -6.64 -17.38
C ALA A 548 27.36 -7.49 -18.40
N GLN A 549 28.38 -6.93 -19.04
CA GLN A 549 29.29 -7.71 -19.90
C GLN A 549 30.57 -8.00 -19.11
N ILE A 550 30.94 -9.27 -19.04
CA ILE A 550 32.19 -9.72 -18.42
C ILE A 550 33.22 -9.89 -19.54
N LEU A 551 34.33 -9.15 -19.45
CA LEU A 551 35.45 -9.30 -20.36
C LEU A 551 36.62 -9.94 -19.60
N THR A 552 37.21 -10.97 -20.19
CA THR A 552 38.45 -11.60 -19.72
C THR A 552 39.57 -11.23 -20.69
N GLU A 553 40.48 -10.34 -20.28
CA GLU A 553 41.70 -10.06 -21.06
C GLU A 553 42.70 -11.20 -20.89
N ASP A 554 42.96 -11.93 -21.97
CA ASP A 554 43.98 -12.98 -22.00
C ASP A 554 45.36 -12.34 -22.27
N ARG A 555 46.13 -12.08 -21.20
CA ARG A 555 47.47 -11.44 -21.30
C ARG A 555 48.57 -12.36 -21.86
N SER A 556 48.20 -13.48 -22.50
CA SER A 556 49.12 -14.50 -23.00
C SER A 556 49.48 -14.40 -24.49
N SER A 557 48.90 -13.46 -25.25
CA SER A 557 49.26 -13.24 -26.67
C SER A 557 49.83 -11.85 -26.95
N SER A 558 51.14 -11.78 -27.23
CA SER A 558 51.81 -10.58 -27.73
C SER A 558 51.37 -10.24 -29.15
N GLY A 559 50.55 -9.19 -29.32
CA GLY A 559 50.13 -8.68 -30.63
C GLY A 559 49.52 -7.28 -30.52
N SER A 560 49.90 -6.39 -31.43
CA SER A 560 49.47 -4.97 -31.46
C SER A 560 47.96 -4.81 -31.70
N PRO A 561 47.33 -3.70 -31.23
CA PRO A 561 45.88 -3.56 -31.22
C PRO A 561 45.29 -3.29 -32.61
N ALA A 562 44.20 -3.99 -32.94
CA ALA A 562 43.37 -3.73 -34.12
C ALA A 562 41.88 -3.83 -33.79
N ASN A 563 41.14 -2.76 -34.12
CA ASN A 563 39.67 -2.59 -34.16
C ASN A 563 38.78 -3.07 -32.97
N PRO A 564 37.99 -2.19 -32.31
CA PRO A 564 37.17 -2.55 -31.14
C PRO A 564 35.90 -3.39 -31.38
N TRP A 565 35.61 -3.85 -32.60
CA TRP A 565 34.25 -4.31 -32.97
C TRP A 565 34.12 -5.78 -33.37
N GLU A 566 35.20 -6.57 -33.33
CA GLU A 566 35.16 -8.01 -33.64
C GLU A 566 35.94 -8.84 -32.61
N ILE A 567 35.27 -9.24 -31.52
CA ILE A 567 35.64 -10.43 -30.74
C ILE A 567 34.38 -11.28 -30.54
N GLY A 568 34.37 -12.47 -31.13
CA GLY A 568 33.33 -13.46 -30.87
C GLY A 568 33.52 -14.08 -29.49
N GLY A 569 32.55 -13.87 -28.60
CA GLY A 569 32.48 -14.49 -27.27
C GLY A 569 31.18 -15.27 -27.11
N SER A 570 31.22 -16.39 -26.38
CA SER A 570 30.05 -17.21 -26.08
C SER A 570 29.10 -16.52 -25.10
N GLU A 571 27.83 -16.35 -25.48
CA GLU A 571 26.78 -15.87 -24.57
C GLU A 571 26.52 -16.85 -23.42
N PHE A 572 26.49 -16.36 -22.18
CA PHE A 572 25.99 -17.07 -21.01
C PHE A 572 24.78 -16.32 -20.44
N ASN A 573 23.70 -17.05 -20.11
CA ASN A 573 22.47 -16.49 -19.52
C ASN A 573 22.42 -16.83 -18.03
N ALA A 574 22.25 -15.83 -17.17
CA ALA A 574 22.00 -16.01 -15.74
C ALA A 574 20.48 -16.01 -15.44
N GLN A 575 20.04 -16.81 -14.46
CA GLN A 575 18.67 -16.81 -13.93
C GLN A 575 18.59 -16.27 -12.49
N GLN A 576 17.37 -15.91 -12.08
CA GLN A 576 17.04 -15.11 -10.90
C GLN A 576 17.16 -15.85 -9.55
N ILE A 577 17.77 -15.19 -8.56
CA ILE A 577 17.59 -15.46 -7.12
C ILE A 577 17.39 -14.10 -6.41
N ASP A 578 16.36 -13.96 -5.57
CA ASP A 578 16.05 -12.75 -4.80
C ASP A 578 16.80 -12.71 -3.45
N TRP A 579 17.20 -11.52 -2.97
CA TRP A 579 17.25 -11.05 -1.55
C TRP A 579 17.61 -9.52 -1.53
N PRO A 580 17.59 -8.77 -0.39
CA PRO A 580 16.95 -7.43 -0.37
C PRO A 580 17.87 -6.20 -0.25
N TYR A 581 17.39 -5.04 -0.77
CA TYR A 581 17.98 -3.68 -0.74
C TYR A 581 19.31 -3.53 -1.53
N GLY A 582 19.66 -2.41 -2.18
CA GLY A 582 19.00 -1.11 -2.41
C GLY A 582 19.98 0.05 -2.16
N PHE A 583 20.61 0.65 -3.19
CA PHE A 583 21.83 1.46 -2.92
C PHE A 583 22.33 2.48 -4.01
N SER A 584 23.60 2.96 -3.82
CA SER A 584 24.37 4.19 -4.20
C SER A 584 25.49 4.21 -5.31
N PRO A 585 25.51 4.99 -6.43
CA PRO A 585 26.21 4.63 -7.70
C PRO A 585 27.71 4.97 -7.77
N GLY A 586 28.28 4.85 -8.99
CA GLY A 586 29.13 5.90 -9.60
C GLY A 586 30.53 6.11 -9.00
N VAL A 587 31.02 5.16 -8.22
CA VAL A 587 32.31 5.25 -7.51
C VAL A 587 33.12 3.97 -7.76
N GLU A 588 34.39 4.13 -8.19
CA GLU A 588 35.39 3.06 -8.08
C GLU A 588 35.82 2.90 -6.62
N LEU A 589 35.75 1.68 -6.08
CA LEU A 589 36.21 1.35 -4.73
C LEU A 589 37.30 0.28 -4.77
N ASP A 590 38.52 0.66 -4.41
CA ASP A 590 39.59 -0.25 -4.06
C ASP A 590 39.43 -0.66 -2.59
N VAL A 591 39.55 -1.96 -2.30
CA VAL A 591 39.23 -2.55 -0.98
C VAL A 591 40.41 -3.37 -0.48
N SER A 592 41.35 -2.70 0.18
CA SER A 592 42.45 -3.34 0.92
C SER A 592 42.21 -3.28 2.44
N GLY A 593 42.26 -4.44 3.11
CA GLY A 593 42.06 -4.52 4.55
C GLY A 593 42.13 -5.96 5.09
N ARG A 594 43.29 -6.37 5.62
CA ARG A 594 43.46 -7.66 6.32
C ARG A 594 43.14 -7.53 7.81
N PRO A 595 42.46 -8.50 8.44
CA PRO A 595 42.55 -8.73 9.88
C PRO A 595 43.80 -9.59 10.22
N PRO A 596 44.31 -9.55 11.47
CA PRO A 596 45.54 -10.25 11.86
C PRO A 596 45.34 -11.75 12.14
N GLU A 597 46.37 -12.54 11.84
CA GLU A 597 46.46 -13.98 12.11
C GLU A 597 46.66 -14.27 13.60
N THR A 598 46.10 -15.38 14.09
CA THR A 598 46.62 -16.11 15.27
C THR A 598 46.60 -17.62 14.99
N LEU A 599 47.71 -18.29 15.31
CA LEU A 599 48.05 -19.64 14.86
C LEU A 599 47.98 -20.67 15.99
N CYS A 600 47.22 -21.76 15.75
CA CYS A 600 47.53 -23.16 16.13
C CYS A 600 47.73 -23.55 17.63
N PRO A 601 47.78 -24.86 18.01
CA PRO A 601 47.79 -26.08 17.19
C PRO A 601 46.69 -27.14 17.50
N PRO A 602 46.61 -28.25 16.75
CA PRO A 602 45.66 -29.35 16.95
C PRO A 602 46.25 -30.61 17.62
N THR A 603 45.43 -31.68 17.65
CA THR A 603 45.72 -33.11 17.86
C THR A 603 46.03 -33.66 19.27
N VAL A 604 45.23 -34.68 19.64
CA VAL A 604 45.58 -35.79 20.54
C VAL A 604 45.42 -37.06 19.71
N GLY A 605 46.47 -37.91 19.64
CA GLY A 605 46.46 -39.19 18.93
C GLY A 605 46.98 -39.10 17.50
#